data_AF-A0A240ED77-F1
#
_entry.id   AF-A0A240ED77-F1
#
_cell.length_a   1.000
_cell.length_b   1.000
_cell.length_c   1.000
_cell.angle_alpha   90.00
_cell.angle_beta   90.00
_cell.angle_gamma   90.00
#
_symmetry.space_group_name_H-M   'P 1'
#
loop_
_entity.id
_entity.type
_entity.pdbx_description
1 polymer ?
#
loop_
_entity_poly.entity_id
_entity_poly.type
_entity_poly.pdbx_seq_one_letter_code
_entity_poly.pdbx_strand_id
1 'polypeptide(L)'
;MTMAIFLLLLLAFVAFAVYRYKKYQKQRDIEEMAAEAQAYVSAEVVVLLQRYKALMAQSALSPYDAVRLQKNLNNLTENLLCHTDSQASVREYLALAKQDIALIKIKLDQVTEQNHHHSDNAFDVLK
;
A
#
# COMPACT_ATOMS: atom_id res chain seq x y z
N MET A 1 -60.24 -1.91 -0.98
CA MET A 1 -59.27 -0.79 -0.90
C MET A 1 -58.15 -1.03 0.12
N THR A 2 -58.44 -1.43 1.36
CA THR A 2 -57.42 -1.67 2.41
C THR A 2 -56.37 -2.72 2.07
N MET A 3 -56.77 -3.87 1.49
CA MET A 3 -55.84 -4.93 1.03
C MET A 3 -54.89 -4.48 -0.08
N ALA A 4 -55.36 -3.63 -1.01
CA ALA A 4 -54.54 -3.10 -2.10
C ALA A 4 -53.52 -2.07 -1.61
N ILE A 5 -53.91 -1.23 -0.65
CA ILE A 5 -53.00 -0.28 0.01
C ILE A 5 -51.93 -1.03 0.79
N PHE A 6 -52.30 -2.10 1.50
CA PHE A 6 -51.34 -2.94 2.23
C PHE A 6 -50.33 -3.60 1.28
N LEU A 7 -50.78 -4.13 0.15
CA LEU A 7 -49.91 -4.68 -0.90
C LEU A 7 -48.94 -3.63 -1.46
N LEU A 8 -49.40 -2.40 -1.71
CA LEU A 8 -48.53 -1.31 -2.19
C LEU A 8 -47.47 -0.90 -1.16
N LEU A 9 -47.84 -0.84 0.12
CA LEU A 9 -46.90 -0.57 1.21
C LEU A 9 -45.84 -1.66 1.34
N LEU A 10 -46.25 -2.93 1.19
CA LEU A 10 -45.35 -4.07 1.25
C LEU A 10 -44.35 -4.06 0.07
N LEU A 11 -44.83 -3.76 -1.14
CA LEU A 11 -43.97 -3.58 -2.31
C LEU A 11 -43.00 -2.40 -2.15
N ALA A 12 -43.45 -1.27 -1.62
CA ALA A 12 -42.59 -0.12 -1.33
C ALA A 12 -41.51 -0.44 -0.29
N PHE A 13 -41.88 -1.19 0.75
CA PHE A 13 -40.94 -1.64 1.78
C PHE A 13 -39.87 -2.58 1.21
N VAL A 14 -40.27 -3.56 0.39
CA VAL A 14 -39.35 -4.49 -0.28
C VAL A 14 -38.41 -3.73 -1.21
N ALA A 15 -38.92 -2.79 -2.01
CA ALA A 15 -38.10 -1.95 -2.89
C ALA A 15 -37.06 -1.14 -2.10
N PHE A 16 -37.46 -0.55 -0.96
CA PHE A 16 -36.56 0.18 -0.08
C PHE A 16 -35.50 -0.72 0.56
N ALA A 17 -35.89 -1.92 1.03
CA ALA A 17 -34.97 -2.89 1.62
C ALA A 17 -33.91 -3.35 0.59
N VAL A 18 -34.32 -3.65 -0.64
CA VAL A 18 -33.40 -4.01 -1.74
C VAL A 18 -32.45 -2.87 -2.07
N TYR A 19 -32.94 -1.63 -2.13
CA TYR A 19 -32.10 -0.45 -2.37
C TYR A 19 -31.04 -0.27 -1.28
N ARG A 20 -31.44 -0.36 0.00
CA ARG A 20 -30.51 -0.26 1.13
C ARG A 20 -29.50 -1.39 1.12
N TYR A 21 -29.93 -2.63 0.90
CA TYR A 21 -29.05 -3.79 0.81
C TYR A 21 -27.96 -3.61 -0.26
N LYS A 22 -28.33 -3.23 -1.48
CA LYS A 22 -27.37 -2.96 -2.56
C LYS A 22 -26.38 -1.85 -2.21
N LYS A 23 -26.85 -0.79 -1.53
CA LYS A 23 -25.98 0.30 -1.08
C LYS A 23 -24.95 -0.18 -0.05
N TYR A 24 -25.37 -0.96 0.95
CA TYR A 24 -24.47 -1.52 1.96
C TYR A 24 -23.46 -2.50 1.35
N GLN A 25 -23.89 -3.34 0.41
CA GLN A 25 -23.00 -4.27 -0.29
C GLN A 25 -21.88 -3.52 -1.02
N LYS A 26 -22.23 -2.49 -1.81
CA LYS A 26 -21.24 -1.68 -2.53
C LYS A 26 -20.23 -1.00 -1.60
N GLN A 27 -20.67 -0.53 -0.44
CA GLN A 27 -19.77 0.10 0.53
C GLN A 27 -18.83 -0.93 1.16
N ARG A 28 -19.35 -2.12 1.51
CA ARG A 28 -18.54 -3.22 2.03
C ARG A 28 -17.47 -3.67 1.04
N ASP A 29 -17.81 -3.79 -0.23
CA ASP A 29 -16.85 -4.16 -1.28
C ASP A 29 -15.71 -3.12 -1.40
N ILE A 30 -16.01 -1.82 -1.20
CA ILE A 30 -15.00 -0.76 -1.19
C ILE A 30 -14.10 -0.88 0.04
N GLU A 31 -14.70 -1.08 1.22
CA GLU A 31 -13.96 -1.23 2.48
C GLU A 31 -13.05 -2.47 2.47
N GLU A 32 -13.53 -3.59 1.92
CA GLU A 32 -12.74 -4.81 1.75
C GLU A 32 -11.56 -4.58 0.80
N MET A 33 -11.80 -3.95 -0.36
CA MET A 33 -10.74 -3.63 -1.32
C MET A 33 -9.71 -2.65 -0.73
N ALA A 34 -10.16 -1.69 0.10
CA ALA A 34 -9.29 -0.74 0.79
C ALA A 34 -8.42 -1.44 1.85
N ALA A 35 -9.01 -2.35 2.63
CA ALA A 35 -8.31 -3.13 3.65
C ALA A 35 -7.25 -4.04 3.01
N GLU A 36 -7.57 -4.70 1.90
CA GLU A 36 -6.61 -5.51 1.13
C GLU A 36 -5.45 -4.66 0.58
N ALA A 37 -5.76 -3.50 0.00
CA ALA A 37 -4.73 -2.58 -0.52
C ALA A 37 -3.79 -2.11 0.60
N GLN A 38 -4.34 -1.73 1.76
CA GLN A 38 -3.56 -1.31 2.92
C GLN A 38 -2.73 -2.47 3.50
N ALA A 39 -3.28 -3.68 3.58
CA ALA A 39 -2.55 -4.86 4.02
C ALA A 39 -1.36 -5.16 3.11
N TYR A 40 -1.54 -5.07 1.78
CA TYR A 40 -0.46 -5.23 0.82
C TYR A 40 0.63 -4.16 1.00
N VAL A 41 0.25 -2.88 1.04
CA VAL A 41 1.21 -1.76 1.16
C VAL A 41 1.98 -1.87 2.47
N SER A 42 1.29 -2.11 3.59
CA SER A 42 1.92 -2.26 4.91
C SER A 42 2.92 -3.41 4.97
N ALA A 43 2.60 -4.57 4.38
CA ALA A 43 3.53 -5.70 4.30
C ALA A 43 4.80 -5.34 3.52
N GLU A 44 4.65 -4.68 2.37
CA GLU A 44 5.78 -4.23 1.55
C GLU A 44 6.64 -3.18 2.26
N VAL A 45 6.02 -2.20 2.94
CA VAL A 45 6.75 -1.19 3.72
C VAL A 45 7.61 -1.85 4.80
N VAL A 46 7.09 -2.86 5.50
CA VAL A 46 7.84 -3.59 6.53
C VAL A 46 9.07 -4.28 5.93
N VAL A 47 8.93 -4.94 4.78
CA VAL A 47 10.05 -5.59 4.08
C VAL A 47 11.11 -4.56 3.68
N LEU A 48 10.70 -3.41 3.15
CA LEU A 48 11.63 -2.33 2.80
C LEU A 48 12.36 -1.76 4.02
N LEU A 49 11.64 -1.56 5.13
CA LEU A 49 12.22 -1.09 6.39
C LEU A 49 13.24 -2.08 6.95
N GLN A 50 12.94 -3.39 6.90
CA GLN A 50 13.87 -4.43 7.32
C GLN A 50 15.14 -4.43 6.46
N ARG A 51 14.99 -4.33 5.15
CA ARG A 51 16.12 -4.28 4.21
C ARG A 51 16.97 -3.02 4.40
N TYR A 52 16.33 -1.86 4.60
CA TYR A 52 17.02 -0.62 4.93
C TYR A 52 17.81 -0.73 6.23
N LYS A 53 17.21 -1.29 7.30
CA LYS A 53 17.91 -1.53 8.58
C LYS A 53 19.12 -2.44 8.41
N ALA A 54 19.00 -3.50 7.62
CA ALA A 54 20.10 -4.42 7.35
C ALA A 54 21.28 -3.71 6.66
N LEU A 55 21.01 -2.87 5.65
CA LEU A 55 22.05 -2.12 4.95
C LEU A 55 22.69 -1.03 5.83
N MET A 56 21.91 -0.36 6.69
CA MET A 56 22.45 0.60 7.67
C MET A 56 23.37 -0.07 8.69
N ALA A 57 23.04 -1.28 9.15
CA ALA A 57 23.87 -2.05 10.06
C ALA A 57 25.21 -2.50 9.43
N GLN A 58 25.23 -2.67 8.11
CA GLN A 58 26.42 -3.06 7.35
C GLN A 58 27.29 -1.86 6.95
N SER A 59 26.93 -0.63 7.35
CA SER A 59 27.58 0.62 6.89
C SER A 59 27.64 0.75 5.36
N ALA A 60 26.74 0.04 4.68
CA ALA A 60 26.69 -0.10 3.22
C ALA A 60 26.08 1.15 2.54
N LEU A 61 25.45 2.05 3.29
CA LEU A 61 24.86 3.27 2.74
C LEU A 61 25.76 4.48 2.91
N SER A 62 25.91 5.24 1.83
CA SER A 62 26.35 6.63 1.90
C SER A 62 25.41 7.45 2.80
N PRO A 63 25.92 8.40 3.60
CA PRO A 63 25.10 9.27 4.45
C PRO A 63 24.01 10.03 3.67
N TYR A 64 24.29 10.39 2.42
CA TYR A 64 23.32 11.08 1.56
C TYR A 64 22.17 10.17 1.14
N ASP A 65 22.48 8.94 0.75
CA ASP A 65 21.48 7.95 0.34
C ASP A 65 20.64 7.50 1.53
N ALA A 66 21.23 7.38 2.72
CA ALA A 66 20.52 7.05 3.96
C ALA A 66 19.41 8.06 4.27
N VAL A 67 19.73 9.37 4.23
CA VAL A 67 18.75 10.43 4.49
C VAL A 67 17.64 10.43 3.45
N ARG A 68 17.98 10.26 2.17
CA ARG A 68 16.99 10.26 1.08
C ARG A 68 16.07 9.05 1.15
N LEU A 69 16.61 7.87 1.47
CA LEU A 69 15.85 6.64 1.57
C LEU A 69 14.96 6.63 2.81
N GLN A 70 15.47 7.14 3.93
CA GLN A 70 14.68 7.37 5.15
C GLN A 70 13.51 8.31 4.90
N LYS A 71 13.72 9.41 4.17
CA LYS A 71 12.62 10.33 3.82
C LYS A 71 11.54 9.63 2.98
N ASN A 72 11.93 8.84 1.98
CA ASN A 72 10.96 8.14 1.14
C ASN A 72 10.18 7.07 1.94
N LEU A 73 10.86 6.35 2.84
CA LEU A 73 10.22 5.38 3.72
C LEU A 73 9.26 6.04 4.72
N ASN A 74 9.63 7.20 5.28
CA ASN A 74 8.75 7.97 6.16
C ASN A 74 7.50 8.43 5.41
N ASN A 75 7.66 9.00 4.20
CA ASN A 75 6.53 9.41 3.37
C ASN A 75 5.59 8.23 3.03
N LEU A 76 6.15 7.06 2.74
CA LEU A 76 5.38 5.85 2.47
C LEU A 76 4.61 5.36 3.72
N THR A 77 5.22 5.52 4.89
CA THR A 77 4.65 5.12 6.19
C THR A 77 3.58 6.12 6.67
N GLU A 78 3.74 7.41 6.40
CA GLU A 78 2.74 8.44 6.73
C GLU A 78 1.49 8.30 5.86
N ASN A 79 1.65 7.84 4.60
CA ASN A 79 0.55 7.60 3.67
C ASN A 79 0.07 6.14 3.64
N LEU A 80 0.27 5.39 4.73
CA LEU A 80 -0.11 3.98 4.81
C LEU A 80 -1.64 3.75 4.90
N LEU A 81 -2.38 4.78 5.31
CA LEU A 81 -3.83 4.68 5.51
C LEU A 81 -4.56 4.95 4.19
N CYS A 82 -5.35 3.97 3.77
CA CYS A 82 -6.21 4.09 2.59
C CYS A 82 -7.50 4.82 2.98
N HIS A 83 -7.61 6.12 2.67
CA HIS A 83 -8.85 6.88 2.84
C HIS A 83 -9.65 6.83 1.54
N THR A 84 -10.76 6.08 1.51
CA THR A 84 -11.45 5.84 0.25
C THR A 84 -12.97 5.89 0.32
N ASP A 85 -13.52 6.74 -0.53
CA ASP A 85 -14.96 6.90 -0.77
C ASP A 85 -15.44 6.11 -2.02
N SER A 86 -14.51 5.48 -2.76
CA SER A 86 -14.81 4.77 -4.01
C SER A 86 -13.79 3.68 -4.36
N GLN A 87 -14.17 2.73 -5.22
CA GLN A 87 -13.21 1.74 -5.75
C GLN A 87 -12.10 2.38 -6.59
N ALA A 88 -12.40 3.47 -7.30
CA ALA A 88 -11.42 4.16 -8.15
C ALA A 88 -10.29 4.78 -7.30
N SER A 89 -10.65 5.41 -6.19
CA SER A 89 -9.67 5.99 -5.26
C SER A 89 -8.79 4.92 -4.60
N VAL A 90 -9.34 3.75 -4.27
CA VAL A 90 -8.52 2.62 -3.76
C VAL A 90 -7.50 2.16 -4.82
N ARG A 91 -7.89 2.10 -6.11
CA ARG A 91 -6.97 1.70 -7.19
C ARG A 91 -5.87 2.72 -7.40
N GLU A 92 -6.20 4.01 -7.35
CA GLU A 92 -5.24 5.09 -7.47
C GLU A 92 -4.24 5.07 -6.31
N TYR A 93 -4.73 4.94 -5.07
CA TYR A 93 -3.91 4.73 -3.89
C TYR A 93 -2.93 3.56 -4.08
N LEU A 94 -3.44 2.40 -4.50
CA LEU A 94 -2.61 1.21 -4.70
C LEU A 94 -1.58 1.39 -5.82
N ALA A 95 -1.94 2.09 -6.90
CA ALA A 95 -1.03 2.36 -8.02
C ALA A 95 0.12 3.27 -7.59
N LEU A 96 -0.19 4.37 -6.89
CA LEU A 96 0.81 5.30 -6.34
C LEU A 96 1.74 4.58 -5.35
N ALA A 97 1.17 3.83 -4.40
CA ALA A 97 1.97 3.10 -3.42
C ALA A 97 2.88 2.06 -4.08
N LYS A 98 2.40 1.33 -5.10
CA LYS A 98 3.22 0.38 -5.87
C LYS A 98 4.37 1.06 -6.60
N GLN A 99 4.13 2.24 -7.18
CA GLN A 99 5.17 3.02 -7.84
C GLN A 99 6.26 3.45 -6.85
N ASP A 100 5.88 4.00 -5.70
CA ASP A 100 6.83 4.44 -4.68
C ASP A 100 7.62 3.27 -4.09
N ILE A 101 6.95 2.14 -3.80
CA ILE A 101 7.59 0.89 -3.37
C ILE A 101 8.62 0.44 -4.42
N ALA A 102 8.26 0.43 -5.70
CA ALA A 102 9.18 0.03 -6.77
C ALA A 102 10.41 0.93 -6.86
N LEU A 103 10.23 2.25 -6.75
CA LEU A 103 11.34 3.21 -6.75
C LEU A 103 12.28 3.03 -5.55
N ILE A 104 11.73 2.70 -4.37
CA ILE A 104 12.54 2.41 -3.18
C ILE A 104 13.29 1.07 -3.35
N LYS A 105 12.63 0.03 -3.88
CA LYS A 105 13.26 -1.27 -4.18
C LYS A 105 14.48 -1.10 -5.11
N ILE A 106 14.30 -0.40 -6.23
CA ILE A 106 15.38 -0.15 -7.20
C ILE A 106 16.57 0.54 -6.53
N LYS A 107 16.33 1.55 -5.69
CA LYS A 107 17.42 2.24 -4.97
C LYS A 107 18.12 1.32 -3.98
N LEU A 108 17.36 0.50 -3.25
CA LEU A 108 17.94 -0.49 -2.33
C LEU A 108 18.77 -1.54 -3.09
N ASP A 109 18.31 -1.99 -4.26
CA ASP A 109 19.02 -2.92 -5.13
C ASP A 109 20.35 -2.31 -5.61
N GLN A 110 20.33 -1.08 -6.13
CA GLN A 110 21.53 -0.37 -6.57
C GLN A 110 22.57 -0.24 -5.46
N VAL A 111 22.16 0.11 -4.24
CA VAL A 111 23.07 0.19 -3.09
C VAL A 111 23.61 -1.19 -2.71
N THR A 112 22.79 -2.23 -2.81
CA THR A 112 23.22 -3.61 -2.51
C THR A 112 24.28 -4.08 -3.52
N GLU A 113 24.05 -3.87 -4.82
CA GLU A 113 24.97 -4.25 -5.90
C GLU A 113 26.29 -3.47 -5.85
N GLN A 114 26.23 -2.17 -5.56
CA GLN A 114 27.45 -1.35 -5.39
C GLN A 114 28.33 -1.83 -4.24
N ASN A 115 27.74 -2.33 -3.14
CA ASN A 115 28.52 -2.89 -2.03
C ASN A 115 29.18 -4.22 -2.38
N HIS A 116 28.52 -5.09 -3.17
CA HIS A 116 29.17 -6.32 -3.64
C HIS A 116 30.38 -6.01 -4.53
N HIS A 117 30.26 -5.08 -5.48
CA HIS A 117 31.40 -4.70 -6.32
C HIS A 117 32.52 -3.96 -5.57
N HIS A 118 32.22 -3.21 -4.51
CA HIS A 118 33.25 -2.58 -3.68
C HIS A 118 33.98 -3.58 -2.78
N SER A 119 33.25 -4.56 -2.22
CA SER A 119 33.82 -5.66 -1.42
C SER A 119 34.79 -6.52 -2.24
N ASP A 120 34.41 -6.89 -3.47
CA ASP A 120 35.24 -7.74 -4.33
C ASP A 120 36.55 -7.03 -4.74
N ASN A 121 36.48 -5.75 -5.11
CA ASN A 121 37.66 -4.96 -5.47
C ASN A 121 38.58 -4.68 -4.26
N ALA A 122 38.04 -4.50 -3.05
CA ALA A 122 38.85 -4.31 -1.85
C ALA A 122 39.60 -5.59 -1.45
N PHE A 123 39.04 -6.76 -1.74
CA PHE A 123 39.67 -8.05 -1.49
C PHE A 123 40.81 -8.34 -2.48
N ASP A 124 40.66 -7.98 -3.76
CA ASP A 124 41.69 -8.18 -4.78
C ASP A 124 42.93 -7.26 -4.58
N VAL A 125 42.77 -6.10 -3.95
CA VAL A 125 43.89 -5.20 -3.61
C VAL A 125 44.75 -5.73 -2.44
N LEU A 126 44.22 -6.67 -1.65
CA LEU A 126 44.91 -7.26 -0.49
C LEU A 126 45.68 -8.56 -0.84
N LYS A 127 45.71 -8.96 -2.11
CA LYS A 127 46.32 -10.21 -2.59
C LYS A 127 47.59 -9.95 -3.39
#